data_AF-A0A1B0G6J5-F1
#
_entry.id   AF-A0A1B0G6J5-F1
#
_cell.length_a   1.000
_cell.length_b   1.000
_cell.length_c   1.000
_cell.angle_alpha   90.00
_cell.angle_beta   90.00
_cell.angle_gamma   90.00
#
_symmetry.space_group_name_H-M   'P 1'
#
loop_
_entity.id
_entity.type
_entity.pdbx_description
1 polymer ?
#
loop_
_entity_poly.entity_id
_entity_poly.type
_entity_poly.pdbx_seq_one_letter_code
_entity_poly.pdbx_strand_id
1 'polypeptide(L)'
;MNFFSDKGIRVPDQISITGYDDSMYASMVRPKLTTVHQNVQQKAHMALKRLMQLIQGEELKELNIKSPVYLITEAVQQRSDSQLSVNKTRIKKQEINNMEKKWWKESVVYQIYPKSFKDSNGDGVGDIRGIIQKLDYLKELGVNVLWISPMLESPQDDNGYDISDYRRIYKEYGTMEDYEELLSEAHKRDIRILMDLFKRIMIKWQEELQGKAWNSLFLGNHDQPRSVSRFGNDNPAYRETSAKMLATCLHMMQGTPYVYQGEELGMTNVYFDKLEDYRDIESINFFTELTESGLMTPEYMMKCLMLRSRDNARTPMQWDDSAQAGFTDGAPWIKVNPNYKEINAAQQLADPNSIFYYYQKLIRLRKEKDIIVYGGFEPLYRDNEQILHT
;
A
#
# COMPACT_ATOMS: atom_id res chain seq x y z
N MET A 1 -14.67 33.33 -20.41
CA MET A 1 -14.60 33.01 -21.84
C MET A 1 -14.50 31.51 -21.96
N ASN A 2 -15.45 30.93 -22.66
CA ASN A 2 -15.69 29.51 -22.65
C ASN A 2 -14.99 28.95 -23.90
N PHE A 3 -13.65 28.96 -23.84
CA PHE A 3 -12.72 28.76 -24.95
C PHE A 3 -13.07 27.57 -25.86
N PHE A 4 -13.64 26.51 -25.28
CA PHE A 4 -14.03 25.30 -25.98
C PHE A 4 -15.37 25.42 -26.70
N SER A 5 -16.40 26.01 -26.07
CA SER A 5 -17.69 26.23 -26.73
C SER A 5 -17.59 27.29 -27.82
N ASP A 6 -16.76 28.31 -27.63
CA ASP A 6 -16.49 29.36 -28.62
C ASP A 6 -15.80 28.80 -29.89
N LYS A 7 -15.21 27.59 -29.80
CA LYS A 7 -14.63 26.83 -30.92
C LYS A 7 -15.48 25.63 -31.35
N GLY A 8 -16.73 25.54 -30.90
CA GLY A 8 -17.68 24.51 -31.32
C GLY A 8 -17.46 23.12 -30.70
N ILE A 9 -16.68 23.01 -29.63
CA ILE A 9 -16.33 21.74 -28.99
C ILE A 9 -17.27 21.47 -27.80
N ARG A 10 -17.91 20.29 -27.77
CA ARG A 10 -18.87 19.88 -26.73
C ARG A 10 -18.22 18.96 -25.69
N VAL A 11 -18.14 19.42 -24.43
CA VAL A 11 -17.65 18.64 -23.27
C VAL A 11 -18.86 18.14 -22.45
N PRO A 12 -18.94 16.86 -22.03
CA PRO A 12 -17.93 15.80 -22.14
C PRO A 12 -18.06 14.89 -23.38
N ASP A 13 -19.04 15.12 -24.24
CA ASP A 13 -19.38 14.21 -25.36
C ASP A 13 -18.25 14.00 -26.38
N GLN A 14 -17.29 14.94 -26.49
CA GLN A 14 -16.17 14.90 -27.45
C GLN A 14 -14.78 14.99 -26.80
N ILE A 15 -14.69 15.22 -25.48
CA ILE A 15 -13.43 15.36 -24.74
C ILE A 15 -13.58 14.65 -23.39
N SER A 16 -12.67 13.72 -23.12
CA SER A 16 -12.44 13.18 -21.77
C SER A 16 -11.22 13.86 -21.17
N ILE A 17 -11.35 14.42 -19.96
CA ILE A 17 -10.25 15.14 -19.30
C ILE A 17 -9.47 14.14 -18.43
N THR A 18 -8.50 13.47 -19.02
CA THR A 18 -7.37 12.86 -18.29
C THR A 18 -6.11 13.66 -18.63
N GLY A 19 -5.40 14.15 -17.62
CA GLY A 19 -4.51 15.31 -17.75
C GLY A 19 -3.04 15.06 -18.12
N TYR A 20 -2.63 13.86 -18.55
CA TYR A 20 -1.21 13.51 -18.70
C TYR A 20 -0.98 12.48 -19.82
N ASP A 21 -1.19 12.89 -21.07
CA ASP A 21 -1.16 12.01 -22.24
C ASP A 21 0.25 11.53 -22.64
N ASP A 22 1.29 12.20 -22.15
CA ASP A 22 2.68 11.78 -22.31
C ASP A 22 3.15 10.81 -21.21
N SER A 23 2.27 10.45 -20.28
CA SER A 23 2.54 9.35 -19.35
C SER A 23 2.44 8.01 -20.06
N MET A 24 3.30 7.07 -19.66
CA MET A 24 3.26 5.69 -20.17
C MET A 24 1.86 5.06 -20.00
N TYR A 25 1.16 5.46 -18.94
CA TYR A 25 -0.20 5.03 -18.59
C TYR A 25 -1.25 5.44 -19.64
N ALA A 26 -1.14 6.65 -20.21
CA ALA A 26 -2.11 7.12 -21.21
C ALA A 26 -2.05 6.34 -22.53
N SER A 27 -0.90 5.75 -22.86
CA SER A 27 -0.72 4.94 -24.07
C SER A 27 -1.39 3.56 -23.99
N MET A 28 -1.72 3.11 -22.78
CA MET A 28 -2.26 1.78 -22.46
C MET A 28 -3.80 1.77 -22.42
N VAL A 29 -4.47 2.93 -22.34
CA VAL A 29 -5.93 3.03 -22.26
C VAL A 29 -6.61 2.71 -23.60
N ARG A 30 -7.68 1.88 -23.55
CA ARG A 30 -8.54 1.51 -24.70
C ARG A 30 -10.03 1.65 -24.33
N PRO A 31 -10.88 2.26 -25.19
CA PRO A 31 -10.53 2.94 -26.44
C PRO A 31 -9.72 4.21 -26.17
N LYS A 32 -8.95 4.67 -27.17
CA LYS A 32 -8.15 5.89 -27.03
C LYS A 32 -9.10 7.07 -26.76
N LEU A 33 -8.93 7.72 -25.61
CA LEU A 33 -9.72 8.87 -25.22
C LEU A 33 -9.24 10.12 -26.00
N THR A 34 -10.16 10.99 -26.38
CA THR A 34 -9.80 12.34 -26.84
C THR A 34 -9.44 13.16 -25.62
N THR A 35 -8.16 13.48 -25.52
CA THR A 35 -7.57 14.09 -24.34
C THR A 35 -7.05 15.49 -24.62
N VAL A 36 -6.80 16.20 -23.54
CA VAL A 36 -6.30 17.55 -23.54
C VAL A 36 -4.82 17.45 -23.22
N HIS A 37 -3.98 17.49 -24.27
CA HIS A 37 -2.56 17.25 -24.12
C HIS A 37 -1.91 18.33 -23.29
N GLN A 38 -1.38 17.87 -22.17
CA GLN A 38 -0.77 18.67 -21.16
C GLN A 38 0.60 18.07 -20.87
N ASN A 39 1.56 18.43 -21.71
CA ASN A 39 2.92 17.91 -21.69
C ASN A 39 3.55 18.03 -20.29
N VAL A 40 3.68 16.89 -19.59
CA VAL A 40 4.25 16.79 -18.23
C VAL A 40 5.68 17.26 -18.25
N GLN A 41 6.45 16.91 -19.27
CA GLN A 41 7.84 17.34 -19.37
C GLN A 41 7.96 18.86 -19.52
N GLN A 42 7.08 19.49 -20.29
CA GLN A 42 7.03 20.94 -20.46
C GLN A 42 6.55 21.62 -19.18
N LYS A 43 5.53 21.09 -18.51
CA LYS A 43 5.07 21.59 -17.21
C LYS A 43 6.18 21.47 -16.15
N ALA A 44 6.88 20.34 -16.11
CA ALA A 44 8.04 20.13 -15.26
C ALA A 44 9.17 21.09 -15.62
N HIS A 45 9.45 21.31 -16.90
CA HIS A 45 10.47 22.25 -17.36
C HIS A 45 10.12 23.70 -17.00
N MET A 46 8.85 24.10 -17.15
CA MET A 46 8.38 25.43 -16.74
C MET A 46 8.46 25.61 -15.24
N ALA A 47 8.05 24.60 -14.46
CA ALA A 47 8.16 24.60 -13.01
C ALA A 47 9.64 24.68 -12.57
N LEU A 48 10.51 23.90 -13.21
CA LEU A 48 11.95 23.91 -12.96
C LEU A 48 12.57 25.26 -13.33
N LYS A 49 12.18 25.86 -14.46
CA LYS A 49 12.64 27.19 -14.89
C LYS A 49 12.25 28.27 -13.88
N ARG A 50 11.02 28.24 -13.36
CA ARG A 50 10.55 29.18 -12.32
C ARG A 50 11.24 28.95 -10.99
N LEU A 51 11.44 27.69 -10.62
CA LEU A 51 12.23 27.32 -9.45
C LEU A 51 13.68 27.83 -9.60
N MET A 52 14.26 27.75 -10.80
CA MET A 52 15.59 28.30 -11.09
C MET A 52 15.62 29.83 -10.99
N GLN A 53 14.58 30.54 -11.44
CA GLN A 53 14.47 31.99 -11.24
C GLN A 53 14.44 32.35 -9.75
N LEU A 54 13.64 31.64 -8.95
CA LEU A 54 13.61 31.80 -7.49
C LEU A 54 14.98 31.52 -6.85
N ILE A 55 15.67 30.46 -7.27
CA ILE A 55 17.01 30.10 -6.78
C ILE A 55 18.05 31.16 -7.15
N GLN A 56 17.88 31.83 -8.30
CA GLN A 56 18.70 32.98 -8.72
C GLN A 56 18.37 34.28 -7.97
N GLY A 57 17.44 34.23 -7.01
CA GLY A 57 17.02 35.38 -6.20
C GLY A 57 16.03 36.31 -6.92
N GLU A 58 15.49 35.89 -8.06
CA GLU A 58 14.44 36.64 -8.74
C GLU A 58 13.10 36.44 -8.03
N GLU A 59 12.36 37.54 -7.80
CA GLU A 59 11.03 37.47 -7.19
C GLU A 59 9.97 37.10 -8.25
N LEU A 60 9.20 36.03 -8.02
CA LEU A 60 8.15 35.60 -8.95
C LEU A 60 6.92 36.49 -8.83
N LYS A 61 6.77 37.42 -9.79
CA LYS A 61 5.68 38.39 -9.81
C LYS A 61 4.28 37.80 -10.05
N GLU A 62 4.16 36.60 -10.62
CA GLU A 62 2.90 35.89 -10.82
C GLU A 62 3.05 34.40 -10.52
N LEU A 63 2.15 33.85 -9.69
CA LEU A 63 2.10 32.43 -9.32
C LEU A 63 1.24 31.59 -10.27
N ASN A 64 0.40 32.22 -11.08
CA ASN A 64 -0.48 31.55 -12.03
C ASN A 64 0.13 31.52 -13.42
N ILE A 65 0.48 30.33 -13.90
CA ILE A 65 1.16 30.14 -15.17
C ILE A 65 0.20 29.51 -16.17
N LYS A 66 -0.08 30.24 -17.26
CA LYS A 66 -0.84 29.70 -18.39
C LYS A 66 0.08 28.81 -19.23
N SER A 67 -0.16 27.51 -19.19
CA SER A 67 0.51 26.54 -20.07
C SER A 67 -0.31 26.39 -21.36
N PRO A 68 0.31 26.33 -22.55
CA PRO A 68 -0.41 26.05 -23.77
C PRO A 68 -0.99 24.64 -23.69
N VAL A 69 -2.29 24.55 -23.87
CA VAL A 69 -3.03 23.31 -23.86
C VAL A 69 -3.40 22.99 -25.31
N TYR A 70 -2.95 21.85 -25.81
CA TYR A 70 -3.25 21.42 -27.17
C TYR A 70 -4.36 20.39 -27.11
N LEU A 71 -5.41 20.61 -27.90
CA LEU A 71 -6.39 19.57 -28.11
C LEU A 71 -5.80 18.57 -29.11
N ILE A 72 -5.53 17.34 -28.67
CA ILE A 72 -5.09 16.29 -29.59
C ILE A 72 -6.34 15.51 -30.02
N THR A 73 -6.72 15.69 -31.28
CA THR A 73 -7.88 15.03 -31.88
C THR A 73 -7.50 13.88 -32.81
N GLU A 74 -6.23 13.49 -32.89
CA GLU A 74 -5.76 12.59 -33.96
C GLU A 74 -5.66 11.12 -33.55
N ALA A 75 -6.43 10.31 -34.28
CA ALA A 75 -6.28 8.87 -34.40
C ALA A 75 -4.97 8.50 -35.14
N VAL A 76 -4.26 7.48 -34.64
CA VAL A 76 -3.33 6.57 -35.33
C VAL A 76 -2.44 7.16 -36.45
N GLN A 77 -1.13 7.43 -36.20
CA GLN A 77 -0.01 7.06 -37.11
C GLN A 77 1.40 7.33 -36.52
N GLN A 78 2.41 6.77 -37.20
CA GLN A 78 3.75 6.27 -36.78
C GLN A 78 4.88 7.29 -36.45
N ARG A 79 5.94 6.75 -35.79
CA ARG A 79 7.25 7.33 -35.40
C ARG A 79 8.14 7.77 -36.58
N SER A 80 9.05 8.74 -36.32
CA SER A 80 10.49 8.62 -36.64
C SER A 80 11.38 9.73 -36.00
N ASP A 81 12.42 9.29 -35.29
CA ASP A 81 13.80 9.78 -35.06
C ASP A 81 14.21 11.27 -35.09
N SER A 82 14.97 11.70 -34.08
CA SER A 82 16.41 12.04 -34.22
C SER A 82 17.06 12.52 -32.90
N GLN A 83 18.37 12.30 -32.84
CA GLN A 83 19.26 12.26 -31.66
C GLN A 83 19.53 13.62 -31.00
N LEU A 84 19.82 13.59 -29.69
CA LEU A 84 20.50 14.68 -28.97
C LEU A 84 21.67 14.15 -28.14
N SER A 85 22.86 14.65 -28.44
CA SER A 85 24.12 14.40 -27.74
C SER A 85 24.18 15.20 -26.43
N VAL A 86 24.69 14.54 -25.39
CA VAL A 86 24.79 15.06 -24.03
C VAL A 86 26.17 15.69 -23.83
N ASN A 87 26.21 16.96 -23.45
CA ASN A 87 27.37 17.54 -22.76
C ASN A 87 26.96 17.99 -21.35
N LYS A 88 27.39 17.17 -20.38
CA LYS A 88 27.30 17.37 -18.92
C LYS A 88 28.20 18.55 -18.50
N THR A 89 27.83 19.24 -17.41
CA THR A 89 28.69 19.64 -16.24
C THR A 89 27.84 20.52 -15.30
N ARG A 90 27.26 19.94 -14.23
CA ARG A 90 27.71 19.76 -12.82
C ARG A 90 27.14 20.82 -11.87
N ILE A 91 26.36 20.31 -10.91
CA ILE A 91 25.87 21.02 -9.72
C ILE A 91 27.05 21.30 -8.78
N LYS A 92 27.07 22.52 -8.21
CA LYS A 92 28.12 22.96 -7.29
C LYS A 92 27.94 22.31 -5.91
N LYS A 93 29.05 21.79 -5.38
CA LYS A 93 29.18 20.99 -4.15
C LYS A 93 28.58 21.62 -2.87
N GLN A 94 28.33 22.93 -2.86
CA GLN A 94 27.81 23.68 -1.71
C GLN A 94 26.31 23.49 -1.47
N GLU A 95 25.48 23.29 -2.50
CA GLU A 95 24.02 23.16 -2.34
C GLU A 95 23.59 21.77 -1.82
N ILE A 96 24.36 20.73 -2.13
CA ILE A 96 24.11 19.36 -1.63
C ILE A 96 24.33 19.30 -0.09
N ASN A 97 25.23 20.12 0.45
CA ASN A 97 25.60 20.08 1.86
C ASN A 97 24.53 20.68 2.80
N ASN A 98 23.55 21.42 2.28
CA ASN A 98 22.52 22.11 3.09
C ASN A 98 21.15 21.39 3.12
N MET A 99 20.99 20.23 2.47
CA MET A 99 19.76 19.44 2.58
C MET A 99 19.77 18.56 3.82
N GLU A 100 18.67 18.59 4.58
CA GLU A 100 18.45 17.71 5.73
C GLU A 100 18.37 16.24 5.26
N LYS A 101 19.40 15.45 5.60
CA LYS A 101 19.53 14.07 5.15
C LYS A 101 18.49 13.18 5.81
N LYS A 102 17.68 12.50 5.00
CA LYS A 102 16.66 11.53 5.47
C LYS A 102 17.13 10.13 5.11
N TRP A 103 17.43 9.31 6.11
CA TRP A 103 18.07 8.00 5.93
C TRP A 103 17.38 7.10 4.90
N TRP A 104 16.04 7.07 4.87
CA TRP A 104 15.27 6.24 3.93
C TRP A 104 15.29 6.76 2.48
N LYS A 105 15.56 8.04 2.25
CA LYS A 105 15.79 8.59 0.90
C LYS A 105 17.18 8.22 0.37
N GLU A 106 18.10 7.94 1.27
CA GLU A 106 19.48 7.52 0.99
C GLU A 106 19.62 5.99 1.10
N SER A 107 18.54 5.27 1.42
CA SER A 107 18.56 3.83 1.57
C SER A 107 18.61 3.10 0.24
N VAL A 108 19.46 2.08 0.19
CA VAL A 108 19.54 1.12 -0.89
C VAL A 108 18.98 -0.19 -0.35
N VAL A 109 17.83 -0.59 -0.88
CA VAL A 109 17.10 -1.80 -0.47
C VAL A 109 17.58 -2.99 -1.30
N TYR A 110 17.88 -4.11 -0.64
CA TYR A 110 18.19 -5.38 -1.28
C TYR A 110 17.09 -6.39 -0.97
N GLN A 111 16.44 -6.92 -2.01
CA GLN A 111 15.43 -7.94 -1.84
C GLN A 111 16.07 -9.32 -1.78
N ILE A 112 15.63 -10.13 -0.81
CA ILE A 112 16.07 -11.52 -0.64
C ILE A 112 14.86 -12.44 -0.76
N TYR A 113 14.99 -13.45 -1.62
CA TYR A 113 14.10 -14.59 -1.67
C TYR A 113 14.81 -15.78 -1.00
N PRO A 114 14.48 -16.14 0.26
CA PRO A 114 15.27 -17.05 1.09
C PRO A 114 15.59 -18.37 0.40
N LYS A 115 14.56 -19.02 -0.17
CA LYS A 115 14.64 -20.33 -0.86
C LYS A 115 15.77 -20.44 -1.87
N SER A 116 16.19 -19.33 -2.49
CA SER A 116 17.17 -19.33 -3.57
C SER A 116 18.36 -18.39 -3.33
N PHE A 117 18.54 -17.89 -2.11
CA PHE A 117 19.62 -16.96 -1.81
C PHE A 117 20.92 -17.68 -1.44
N LYS A 118 20.92 -18.44 -0.33
CA LYS A 118 22.07 -19.26 0.09
C LYS A 118 21.60 -20.37 1.01
N ASP A 119 21.85 -21.60 0.62
CA ASP A 119 21.72 -22.80 1.47
C ASP A 119 22.93 -22.90 2.40
N SER A 120 22.72 -23.06 3.71
CA SER A 120 23.78 -23.20 4.71
C SER A 120 24.03 -24.62 5.20
N ASN A 121 23.13 -25.56 4.92
CA ASN A 121 23.11 -26.90 5.51
C ASN A 121 23.23 -28.05 4.47
N GLY A 122 23.13 -27.75 3.17
CA GLY A 122 23.27 -28.68 2.07
C GLY A 122 21.99 -29.41 1.64
N ASP A 123 20.81 -28.98 2.10
CA ASP A 123 19.52 -29.56 1.71
C ASP A 123 19.00 -29.08 0.35
N GLY A 124 19.68 -28.11 -0.27
CA GLY A 124 19.34 -27.54 -1.57
C GLY A 124 18.36 -26.35 -1.50
N VAL A 125 17.96 -25.92 -0.30
CA VAL A 125 17.07 -24.79 -0.07
C VAL A 125 17.81 -23.69 0.69
N GLY A 126 17.66 -22.45 0.25
CA GLY A 126 18.24 -21.32 0.97
C GLY A 126 17.51 -21.01 2.28
N ASP A 127 18.28 -20.62 3.29
CA ASP A 127 17.82 -20.53 4.69
C ASP A 127 18.31 -19.25 5.40
N ILE A 128 17.83 -19.00 6.62
CA ILE A 128 18.16 -17.80 7.41
C ILE A 128 19.66 -17.73 7.73
N ARG A 129 20.29 -18.86 8.05
CA ARG A 129 21.73 -18.93 8.36
C ARG A 129 22.57 -18.58 7.14
N GLY A 130 22.12 -18.95 5.95
CA GLY A 130 22.71 -18.56 4.69
C GLY A 130 22.64 -17.06 4.45
N ILE A 131 21.54 -16.41 4.85
CA ILE A 131 21.43 -14.93 4.83
C ILE A 131 22.45 -14.30 5.80
N ILE A 132 22.54 -14.80 7.04
CA ILE A 132 23.49 -14.32 8.05
C ILE A 132 24.93 -14.38 7.52
N GLN A 133 25.33 -15.49 6.92
CA GLN A 133 26.66 -15.68 6.33
C GLN A 133 27.00 -14.68 5.21
N LYS A 134 26.00 -13.99 4.64
CA LYS A 134 26.16 -13.02 3.56
C LYS A 134 25.90 -11.58 3.98
N LEU A 135 25.64 -11.30 5.25
CA LEU A 135 25.46 -9.93 5.73
C LEU A 135 26.71 -9.07 5.50
N ASP A 136 27.92 -9.62 5.64
CA ASP A 136 29.16 -8.88 5.33
C ASP A 136 29.27 -8.57 3.83
N TYR A 137 28.86 -9.50 2.96
CA TYR A 137 28.79 -9.26 1.52
C TYR A 137 27.78 -8.14 1.18
N LEU A 138 26.61 -8.16 1.81
CA LEU A 138 25.58 -7.13 1.61
C LEU A 138 26.04 -5.78 2.16
N LYS A 139 26.76 -5.78 3.29
CA LYS A 139 27.36 -4.57 3.84
C LYS A 139 28.43 -3.99 2.92
N GLU A 140 29.31 -4.82 2.37
CA GLU A 140 30.34 -4.42 1.40
C GLU A 140 29.70 -3.87 0.11
N LEU A 141 28.58 -4.46 -0.33
CA LEU A 141 27.78 -3.95 -1.45
C LEU A 141 27.20 -2.55 -1.16
N GLY A 142 27.07 -2.17 0.12
CA GLY A 142 26.60 -0.86 0.55
C GLY A 142 25.08 -0.75 0.75
N VAL A 143 24.37 -1.87 0.87
CA VAL A 143 22.92 -1.86 1.16
C VAL A 143 22.66 -1.66 2.66
N ASN A 144 21.55 -1.02 2.99
CA ASN A 144 21.19 -0.70 4.38
C ASN A 144 19.76 -1.09 4.76
N VAL A 145 19.01 -1.70 3.83
CA VAL A 145 17.69 -2.30 4.11
C VAL A 145 17.58 -3.63 3.36
N LEU A 146 17.15 -4.69 4.05
CA LEU A 146 16.78 -5.97 3.45
C LEU A 146 15.26 -6.11 3.43
N TRP A 147 14.74 -6.39 2.25
CA TRP A 147 13.37 -6.85 2.09
C TRP A 147 13.39 -8.36 1.86
N ILE A 148 13.03 -9.11 2.89
CA ILE A 148 13.03 -10.57 2.83
C ILE A 148 11.61 -11.05 2.53
N SER A 149 11.49 -11.92 1.53
CA SER A 149 10.22 -12.61 1.20
C SER A 149 9.78 -13.48 2.40
N PRO A 150 8.50 -13.91 2.48
CA PRO A 150 7.98 -14.59 3.66
C PRO A 150 8.85 -15.76 4.14
N MET A 151 9.11 -15.80 5.45
CA MET A 151 9.91 -16.85 6.10
C MET A 151 9.11 -17.64 7.13
N LEU A 152 7.82 -17.33 7.28
CA LEU A 152 6.97 -17.92 8.31
C LEU A 152 6.44 -19.28 7.86
N GLU A 153 6.10 -20.12 8.84
CA GLU A 153 5.60 -21.48 8.62
C GLU A 153 4.41 -21.45 7.67
N SER A 154 4.48 -22.30 6.65
CA SER A 154 3.59 -22.30 5.49
C SER A 154 3.53 -23.71 4.89
N PRO A 155 2.38 -24.14 4.34
CA PRO A 155 2.27 -25.35 3.53
C PRO A 155 3.12 -25.33 2.26
N GLN A 156 3.64 -24.16 1.86
CA GLN A 156 4.47 -23.91 0.68
C GLN A 156 3.75 -24.08 -0.66
N ASP A 157 2.42 -24.08 -0.68
CA ASP A 157 1.62 -24.06 -1.91
C ASP A 157 1.82 -22.75 -2.70
N ASP A 158 2.32 -21.69 -2.02
CA ASP A 158 2.72 -20.41 -2.61
C ASP A 158 4.11 -19.94 -2.17
N ASN A 159 5.05 -20.87 -1.94
CA ASN A 159 6.43 -20.56 -1.55
C ASN A 159 6.53 -19.60 -0.34
N GLY A 160 5.66 -19.78 0.67
CA GLY A 160 5.70 -19.03 1.92
C GLY A 160 4.69 -17.88 2.01
N TYR A 161 3.97 -17.54 0.94
CA TYR A 161 2.92 -16.52 1.00
C TYR A 161 1.59 -17.05 1.58
N ASP A 162 1.42 -18.37 1.58
CA ASP A 162 0.35 -19.12 2.23
C ASP A 162 0.74 -19.49 3.68
N ILE A 163 0.78 -18.51 4.58
CA ILE A 163 1.29 -18.71 5.95
C ILE A 163 0.29 -19.54 6.78
N SER A 164 0.75 -20.65 7.38
CA SER A 164 -0.02 -21.49 8.31
C SER A 164 0.24 -21.20 9.79
N ASP A 165 1.42 -20.70 10.16
CA ASP A 165 1.71 -20.24 11.53
C ASP A 165 2.63 -19.01 11.55
N TYR A 166 2.04 -17.86 11.87
CA TYR A 166 2.73 -16.56 11.91
C TYR A 166 3.77 -16.42 13.04
N ARG A 167 3.86 -17.39 13.96
CA ARG A 167 4.80 -17.34 15.10
C ARG A 167 5.99 -18.28 14.94
N ARG A 168 6.06 -19.01 13.84
CA ARG A 168 7.11 -19.99 13.59
C ARG A 168 7.79 -19.67 12.27
N ILE A 169 9.09 -19.81 12.24
CA ILE A 169 9.85 -19.86 10.99
C ILE A 169 9.50 -21.16 10.28
N TYR A 170 9.36 -21.08 8.96
CA TYR A 170 9.20 -22.24 8.11
C TYR A 170 10.36 -23.20 8.36
N LYS A 171 10.04 -24.45 8.69
CA LYS A 171 11.02 -25.42 9.19
C LYS A 171 12.30 -25.55 8.33
N GLU A 172 12.20 -25.44 7.00
CA GLU A 172 13.37 -25.54 6.11
C GLU A 172 14.22 -24.27 6.09
N TYR A 173 13.70 -23.12 6.53
CA TYR A 173 14.46 -21.86 6.64
C TYR A 173 15.17 -21.69 7.98
N GLY A 174 14.78 -22.45 9.01
CA GLY A 174 15.43 -22.46 10.32
C GLY A 174 14.47 -22.26 11.49
N THR A 175 14.97 -21.60 12.53
CA THR A 175 14.28 -21.41 13.82
C THR A 175 14.02 -19.94 14.13
N MET A 176 13.21 -19.67 15.16
CA MET A 176 13.00 -18.30 15.63
C MET A 176 14.30 -17.70 16.20
N GLU A 177 15.14 -18.52 16.82
CA GLU A 177 16.46 -18.12 17.32
C GLU A 177 17.39 -17.68 16.17
N ASP A 178 17.33 -18.36 15.01
CA ASP A 178 18.06 -17.95 13.82
C ASP A 178 17.58 -16.60 13.29
N TYR A 179 16.25 -16.34 13.34
CA TYR A 179 15.68 -15.06 12.94
C TYR A 179 16.08 -13.92 13.88
N GLU A 180 16.08 -14.15 15.19
CA GLU A 180 16.56 -13.18 16.19
C GLU A 180 18.05 -12.86 15.99
N GLU A 181 18.86 -13.88 15.69
CA GLU A 181 20.28 -13.68 15.36
C GLU A 181 20.45 -12.90 14.06
N LEU A 182 19.65 -13.18 13.03
CA LEU A 182 19.65 -12.41 11.78
C LEU A 182 19.40 -10.92 12.02
N LEU A 183 18.40 -10.59 12.84
CA LEU A 183 18.11 -9.20 13.19
C LEU A 183 19.27 -8.55 13.93
N SER A 184 19.82 -9.24 14.93
CA SER A 184 20.96 -8.76 15.73
C SER A 184 22.19 -8.51 14.86
N GLU A 185 22.56 -9.46 14.00
CA GLU A 185 23.72 -9.37 13.13
C GLU A 185 23.54 -8.35 12.01
N ALA A 186 22.34 -8.18 11.47
CA ALA A 186 22.02 -7.14 10.50
C ALA A 186 22.14 -5.74 11.13
N HIS A 187 21.60 -5.55 12.34
CA HIS A 187 21.68 -4.27 13.04
C HIS A 187 23.12 -3.90 13.45
N LYS A 188 23.96 -4.86 13.85
CA LYS A 188 25.40 -4.64 14.06
C LYS A 188 26.11 -4.06 12.83
N ARG A 189 25.54 -4.28 11.64
CA ARG A 189 26.04 -3.81 10.34
C ARG A 189 25.27 -2.60 9.81
N ASP A 190 24.39 -1.99 10.59
CA ASP A 190 23.52 -0.88 10.17
C ASP A 190 22.63 -1.26 8.95
N ILE A 191 22.11 -2.49 8.97
CA ILE A 191 21.17 -3.03 7.99
C ILE A 191 19.83 -3.30 8.67
N ARG A 192 18.72 -2.80 8.10
CA ARG A 192 17.34 -2.94 8.64
C ARG A 192 16.51 -3.98 7.89
N ILE A 193 15.48 -4.59 8.49
CA ILE A 193 14.60 -5.60 7.85
C ILE A 193 13.13 -5.11 7.74
N LEU A 194 12.42 -5.42 6.64
CA LEU A 194 11.16 -4.76 6.21
C LEU A 194 9.84 -5.11 6.97
N MET A 195 9.79 -6.00 7.96
CA MET A 195 8.55 -6.28 8.75
C MET A 195 8.18 -5.16 9.76
N ASP A 196 9.18 -4.38 10.16
CA ASP A 196 9.18 -3.19 11.02
C ASP A 196 8.28 -2.02 10.51
N LEU A 197 7.74 -2.11 9.30
CA LEU A 197 7.18 -0.95 8.60
C LEU A 197 5.83 -0.46 9.16
N PHE A 198 4.89 -1.34 9.53
CA PHE A 198 3.57 -0.92 10.04
C PHE A 198 3.70 -0.13 11.34
N LYS A 199 4.35 -0.73 12.34
CA LYS A 199 4.62 -0.11 13.64
C LYS A 199 5.33 1.23 13.50
N ARG A 200 6.38 1.30 12.68
CA ARG A 200 7.09 2.55 12.44
C ARG A 200 6.26 3.61 11.76
N ILE A 201 5.40 3.26 10.80
CA ILE A 201 4.51 4.23 10.16
C ILE A 201 3.57 4.83 11.21
N MET A 202 2.96 3.99 12.05
CA MET A 202 2.05 4.47 13.08
C MET A 202 2.77 5.37 14.10
N ILE A 203 3.93 4.96 14.61
CA ILE A 203 4.75 5.78 15.53
C ILE A 203 5.17 7.09 14.86
N LYS A 204 5.71 7.03 13.64
CA LYS A 204 6.18 8.19 12.89
C LYS A 204 5.06 9.21 12.69
N TRP A 205 3.84 8.78 12.37
CA TRP A 205 2.70 9.68 12.25
C TRP A 205 2.40 10.41 13.54
N GLN A 206 2.51 9.74 14.69
CA GLN A 206 2.31 10.40 15.98
C GLN A 206 3.42 11.42 16.25
N GLU A 207 4.68 11.03 16.12
CA GLU A 207 5.83 11.90 16.46
C GLU A 207 5.99 13.10 15.50
N GLU A 208 5.81 12.90 14.20
CA GLU A 208 6.02 13.95 13.21
C GLU A 208 4.88 14.96 13.17
N LEU A 209 3.66 14.57 13.57
CA LEU A 209 2.47 15.41 13.50
C LEU A 209 2.09 16.03 14.84
N GLN A 210 2.48 15.42 15.97
CA GLN A 210 2.16 15.94 17.30
C GLN A 210 2.56 17.42 17.45
N GLY A 211 1.58 18.25 17.82
CA GLY A 211 1.75 19.70 18.00
C GLY A 211 1.99 20.49 16.70
N LYS A 212 1.96 19.84 15.54
CA LYS A 212 2.25 20.45 14.23
C LYS A 212 1.10 20.32 13.22
N ALA A 213 0.39 19.20 13.25
CA ALA A 213 -0.68 18.87 12.31
C ALA A 213 -1.68 17.89 12.93
N TRP A 214 -2.79 17.66 12.22
CA TRP A 214 -3.83 16.72 12.65
C TRP A 214 -3.97 15.58 11.63
N ASN A 215 -3.79 14.34 12.09
CA ASN A 215 -3.79 13.19 11.20
C ASN A 215 -5.21 12.64 10.96
N SER A 216 -5.45 12.11 9.76
CA SER A 216 -6.58 11.21 9.49
C SER A 216 -6.09 9.78 9.65
N LEU A 217 -6.60 9.07 10.65
CA LEU A 217 -6.18 7.72 10.99
C LEU A 217 -7.15 6.72 10.33
N PHE A 218 -6.65 5.84 9.47
CA PHE A 218 -7.45 4.76 8.87
C PHE A 218 -6.57 3.54 8.56
N LEU A 219 -7.15 2.34 8.67
CA LEU A 219 -6.49 1.08 8.30
C LEU A 219 -7.06 0.47 7.02
N GLY A 220 -8.23 0.93 6.58
CA GLY A 220 -8.89 0.48 5.37
C GLY A 220 -9.77 1.57 4.77
N ASN A 221 -10.09 1.40 3.49
CA ASN A 221 -11.05 2.20 2.75
C ASN A 221 -11.49 1.39 1.51
N HIS A 222 -12.27 2.01 0.63
CA HIS A 222 -12.79 1.39 -0.59
C HIS A 222 -11.73 1.05 -1.66
N ASP A 223 -10.48 1.47 -1.49
CA ASP A 223 -9.37 1.25 -2.42
C ASP A 223 -8.29 0.32 -1.84
N GLN A 224 -8.50 -0.24 -0.66
CA GLN A 224 -7.52 -1.09 0.02
C GLN A 224 -8.17 -2.37 0.55
N PRO A 225 -7.44 -3.49 0.62
CA PRO A 225 -7.93 -4.71 1.26
C PRO A 225 -8.39 -4.49 2.71
N ARG A 226 -9.22 -5.40 3.23
CA ARG A 226 -9.77 -5.29 4.59
C ARG A 226 -8.66 -5.30 5.63
N SER A 227 -8.80 -4.45 6.64
CA SER A 227 -7.76 -4.20 7.64
C SER A 227 -7.37 -5.45 8.43
N VAL A 228 -8.34 -6.27 8.84
CA VAL A 228 -8.08 -7.52 9.57
C VAL A 228 -7.30 -8.55 8.73
N SER A 229 -7.61 -8.68 7.44
CA SER A 229 -6.88 -9.57 6.52
C SER A 229 -5.50 -9.02 6.16
N ARG A 230 -5.36 -7.70 6.07
CA ARG A 230 -4.12 -7.04 5.64
C ARG A 230 -3.08 -6.89 6.74
N PHE A 231 -3.51 -6.56 7.95
CA PHE A 231 -2.63 -6.20 9.07
C PHE A 231 -2.82 -7.09 10.30
N GLY A 232 -3.88 -7.90 10.31
CA GLY A 232 -4.19 -8.83 11.39
C GLY A 232 -4.06 -10.28 10.94
N ASN A 233 -4.96 -11.12 11.44
CA ASN A 233 -5.12 -12.50 11.03
C ASN A 233 -6.61 -12.76 10.94
N ASP A 234 -7.12 -13.09 9.76
CA ASP A 234 -8.54 -13.30 9.51
C ASP A 234 -8.97 -14.78 9.57
N ASN A 235 -8.07 -15.68 9.98
CA ASN A 235 -8.42 -17.04 10.37
C ASN A 235 -9.50 -17.00 11.47
N PRO A 236 -10.54 -17.85 11.42
CA PRO A 236 -11.62 -17.85 12.41
C PRO A 236 -11.16 -17.86 13.87
N ALA A 237 -10.04 -18.52 14.18
CA ALA A 237 -9.50 -18.59 15.54
C ALA A 237 -8.94 -17.25 16.06
N TYR A 238 -8.53 -16.33 15.18
CA TYR A 238 -7.81 -15.12 15.55
C TYR A 238 -8.47 -13.82 15.07
N ARG A 239 -9.37 -13.90 14.08
CA ARG A 239 -10.04 -12.76 13.45
C ARG A 239 -10.56 -11.73 14.44
N GLU A 240 -11.30 -12.19 15.43
CA GLU A 240 -11.90 -11.30 16.43
C GLU A 240 -10.85 -10.60 17.30
N THR A 241 -9.86 -11.35 17.78
CA THR A 241 -8.74 -10.80 18.57
C THR A 241 -7.93 -9.80 17.75
N SER A 242 -7.60 -10.13 16.50
CA SER A 242 -6.88 -9.25 15.59
C SER A 242 -7.66 -7.99 15.24
N ALA A 243 -8.96 -8.10 14.96
CA ALA A 243 -9.81 -6.96 14.68
C ALA A 243 -9.89 -6.00 15.88
N LYS A 244 -10.05 -6.52 17.10
CA LYS A 244 -10.05 -5.74 18.33
C LYS A 244 -8.69 -5.08 18.61
N MET A 245 -7.59 -5.79 18.38
CA MET A 245 -6.23 -5.24 18.49
C MET A 245 -6.03 -4.05 17.55
N LEU A 246 -6.39 -4.19 16.27
CA LEU A 246 -6.30 -3.12 15.27
C LEU A 246 -7.21 -1.94 15.62
N ALA A 247 -8.43 -2.22 16.11
CA ALA A 247 -9.36 -1.20 16.59
C ALA A 247 -8.75 -0.37 17.72
N THR A 248 -8.15 -1.02 18.73
CA THR A 248 -7.49 -0.38 19.86
C THR A 248 -6.32 0.48 19.39
N CYS A 249 -5.45 -0.07 18.54
CA CYS A 249 -4.35 0.67 17.94
C CYS A 249 -4.83 1.97 17.28
N LEU A 250 -5.86 1.88 16.43
CA LEU A 250 -6.37 3.03 15.69
C LEU A 250 -7.06 4.07 16.59
N HIS A 251 -7.88 3.61 17.54
CA HIS A 251 -8.71 4.49 18.36
C HIS A 251 -7.98 5.10 19.55
N MET A 252 -6.80 4.61 19.91
CA MET A 252 -5.98 5.15 21.00
C MET A 252 -4.87 6.12 20.52
N MET A 253 -4.79 6.39 19.21
CA MET A 253 -3.82 7.34 18.64
C MET A 253 -4.37 8.76 18.51
N GLN A 254 -3.48 9.75 18.50
CA GLN A 254 -3.80 11.15 18.20
C GLN A 254 -4.18 11.30 16.72
N GLY A 255 -5.30 11.98 16.47
CA GLY A 255 -5.86 12.20 15.12
C GLY A 255 -7.37 11.96 15.05
N THR A 256 -7.91 11.89 13.84
CA THR A 256 -9.32 11.54 13.59
C THR A 256 -9.40 10.12 13.03
N PRO A 257 -9.88 9.12 13.78
CA PRO A 257 -10.08 7.77 13.25
C PRO A 257 -11.26 7.71 12.27
N TYR A 258 -11.05 7.05 11.14
CA TYR A 258 -12.07 6.71 10.15
C TYR A 258 -12.29 5.20 10.18
N VAL A 259 -13.52 4.79 10.49
CA VAL A 259 -13.95 3.39 10.45
C VAL A 259 -14.59 3.15 9.09
N TYR A 260 -14.08 2.16 8.34
CA TYR A 260 -14.65 1.78 7.05
C TYR A 260 -15.75 0.72 7.23
N GLN A 261 -16.85 0.83 6.50
CA GLN A 261 -18.05 -0.02 6.67
C GLN A 261 -17.73 -1.51 6.73
N GLY A 262 -18.08 -2.19 7.82
CA GLY A 262 -17.81 -3.62 8.02
C GLY A 262 -16.54 -3.93 8.79
N GLU A 263 -15.66 -2.95 9.02
CA GLU A 263 -14.50 -3.09 9.89
C GLU A 263 -14.93 -3.36 11.34
N GLU A 264 -16.03 -2.73 11.79
CA GLU A 264 -16.66 -2.95 13.09
C GLU A 264 -17.28 -4.34 13.27
N LEU A 265 -17.44 -5.08 12.17
CA LEU A 265 -17.87 -6.49 12.18
C LEU A 265 -16.68 -7.45 12.04
N GLY A 266 -15.49 -6.92 11.74
CA GLY A 266 -14.33 -7.70 11.32
C GLY A 266 -14.54 -8.42 9.98
N MET A 267 -15.20 -7.76 9.01
CA MET A 267 -15.27 -8.26 7.63
C MET A 267 -13.87 -8.43 7.04
N THR A 268 -13.70 -9.50 6.25
CA THR A 268 -12.41 -9.97 5.73
C THR A 268 -12.33 -9.77 4.22
N ASN A 269 -11.13 -9.95 3.66
CA ASN A 269 -10.95 -10.14 2.23
C ASN A 269 -11.86 -11.26 1.71
N VAL A 270 -12.14 -11.19 0.41
CA VAL A 270 -12.87 -12.20 -0.33
C VAL A 270 -11.91 -12.95 -1.25
N TYR A 271 -11.97 -14.27 -1.18
CA TYR A 271 -11.06 -15.17 -1.89
C TYR A 271 -11.80 -15.79 -3.07
N PHE A 272 -12.08 -15.00 -4.12
CA PHE A 272 -12.76 -15.52 -5.30
C PHE A 272 -11.81 -16.38 -6.14
N ASP A 273 -12.23 -17.59 -6.49
CA ASP A 273 -11.45 -18.51 -7.32
C ASP A 273 -11.40 -18.13 -8.80
N LYS A 274 -12.25 -17.18 -9.21
CA LYS A 274 -12.50 -16.86 -10.61
C LYS A 274 -12.35 -15.37 -10.89
N LEU A 275 -11.66 -15.02 -11.97
CA LEU A 275 -11.50 -13.63 -12.38
C LEU A 275 -12.86 -12.97 -12.66
N GLU A 276 -13.83 -13.74 -13.16
CA GLU A 276 -15.17 -13.24 -13.48
C GLU A 276 -15.98 -12.81 -12.25
N ASP A 277 -15.50 -13.07 -11.05
CA ASP A 277 -16.11 -12.63 -9.80
C ASP A 277 -15.58 -11.27 -9.31
N TYR A 278 -14.44 -10.83 -9.86
CA TYR A 278 -13.92 -9.48 -9.68
C TYR A 278 -14.65 -8.49 -10.62
N ARG A 279 -14.80 -7.24 -10.16
CA ARG A 279 -15.42 -6.12 -10.87
C ARG A 279 -14.47 -4.94 -11.03
N ASP A 280 -13.42 -4.91 -10.22
CA ASP A 280 -12.41 -3.87 -10.25
C ASP A 280 -11.62 -3.90 -11.55
N ILE A 281 -11.83 -2.86 -12.37
CA ILE A 281 -11.15 -2.70 -13.66
C ILE A 281 -9.62 -2.66 -13.51
N GLU A 282 -9.09 -2.11 -12.41
CA GLU A 282 -7.65 -2.07 -12.17
C GLU A 282 -7.11 -3.49 -11.96
N SER A 283 -7.76 -4.25 -11.08
CA SER A 283 -7.44 -5.67 -10.83
C SER A 283 -7.50 -6.51 -12.11
N ILE A 284 -8.57 -6.36 -12.90
CA ILE A 284 -8.78 -7.10 -14.15
C ILE A 284 -7.72 -6.74 -15.19
N ASN A 285 -7.39 -5.44 -15.34
CA ASN A 285 -6.37 -5.01 -16.28
C ASN A 285 -4.99 -5.53 -15.87
N PHE A 286 -4.61 -5.41 -14.59
CA PHE A 286 -3.33 -5.94 -14.10
C PHE A 286 -3.22 -7.46 -14.31
N PHE A 287 -4.29 -8.20 -14.00
CA PHE A 287 -4.36 -9.63 -14.30
C PHE A 287 -4.09 -9.89 -15.78
N THR A 288 -4.84 -9.23 -16.66
CA THR A 288 -4.77 -9.45 -18.11
C THR A 288 -3.39 -9.10 -18.66
N GLU A 289 -2.88 -7.91 -18.36
CA GLU A 289 -1.59 -7.44 -18.87
C GLU A 289 -0.41 -8.31 -18.41
N LEU A 290 -0.37 -8.69 -17.13
CA LEU A 290 0.74 -9.48 -16.59
C LEU A 290 0.70 -10.95 -17.02
N THR A 291 -0.49 -11.49 -17.26
CA THR A 291 -0.65 -12.87 -17.74
C THR A 291 -0.42 -12.98 -19.25
N GLU A 292 -0.98 -12.08 -20.05
CA GLU A 292 -0.79 -12.08 -21.51
C GLU A 292 0.65 -11.76 -21.93
N SER A 293 1.36 -10.94 -21.14
CA SER A 293 2.79 -10.67 -21.36
C SER A 293 3.70 -11.84 -20.94
N GLY A 294 3.16 -12.85 -20.25
CA GLY A 294 3.91 -13.99 -19.72
C GLY A 294 4.81 -13.64 -18.51
N LEU A 295 4.66 -12.44 -17.94
CA LEU A 295 5.42 -12.03 -16.75
C LEU A 295 4.96 -12.74 -15.48
N MET A 296 3.67 -13.09 -15.41
CA MET A 296 3.06 -13.81 -14.29
C MET A 296 2.11 -14.89 -14.81
N THR A 297 1.95 -15.97 -14.05
CA THR A 297 0.94 -16.98 -14.40
C THR A 297 -0.45 -16.52 -13.95
N PRO A 298 -1.53 -16.97 -14.62
CA PRO A 298 -2.90 -16.72 -14.17
C PRO A 298 -3.14 -17.13 -12.71
N GLU A 299 -2.57 -18.26 -12.29
CA GLU A 299 -2.72 -18.77 -10.92
C GLU A 299 -2.09 -17.82 -9.90
N TYR A 300 -0.87 -17.33 -10.16
CA TYR A 300 -0.22 -16.37 -9.28
C TYR A 300 -0.95 -15.02 -9.25
N MET A 301 -1.44 -14.56 -10.39
CA MET A 301 -2.22 -13.32 -10.45
C MET A 301 -3.53 -13.42 -9.68
N MET A 302 -4.21 -14.58 -9.71
CA MET A 302 -5.39 -14.80 -8.86
C MET A 302 -5.05 -14.66 -7.37
N LYS A 303 -3.96 -15.26 -6.88
CA LYS A 303 -3.51 -15.10 -5.48
C LYS A 303 -3.21 -13.63 -5.15
N CYS A 304 -2.60 -12.90 -6.09
CA CYS A 304 -2.39 -11.46 -5.94
C CYS A 304 -3.71 -10.69 -5.81
N LEU A 305 -4.72 -10.98 -6.62
CA LEU A 305 -6.03 -10.33 -6.52
C LEU A 305 -6.72 -10.63 -5.17
N MET A 306 -6.67 -11.88 -4.71
CA MET A 306 -7.19 -12.27 -3.40
C MET A 306 -6.60 -11.43 -2.25
N LEU A 307 -5.31 -11.07 -2.34
CA LEU A 307 -4.63 -10.29 -1.31
C LEU A 307 -4.74 -8.77 -1.51
N ARG A 308 -4.84 -8.30 -2.75
CA ARG A 308 -4.57 -6.89 -3.10
C ARG A 308 -5.73 -6.17 -3.76
N SER A 309 -6.70 -6.89 -4.34
CA SER A 309 -7.79 -6.27 -5.08
C SER A 309 -8.59 -5.32 -4.20
N ARG A 310 -9.04 -4.21 -4.78
CA ARG A 310 -9.92 -3.25 -4.12
C ARG A 310 -11.30 -3.85 -3.85
N ASP A 311 -11.69 -4.87 -4.61
CA ASP A 311 -12.98 -5.54 -4.44
C ASP A 311 -13.12 -6.24 -3.08
N ASN A 312 -12.01 -6.57 -2.43
CA ASN A 312 -11.99 -7.05 -1.04
C ASN A 312 -12.74 -6.09 -0.08
N ALA A 313 -12.64 -4.79 -0.32
CA ALA A 313 -13.35 -3.78 0.46
C ALA A 313 -14.73 -3.42 -0.08
N ARG A 314 -15.12 -3.92 -1.26
CA ARG A 314 -16.34 -3.49 -1.97
C ARG A 314 -17.41 -4.55 -2.02
N THR A 315 -17.13 -5.77 -1.52
CA THR A 315 -18.18 -6.76 -1.27
C THR A 315 -19.29 -6.13 -0.41
N PRO A 316 -20.56 -6.48 -0.67
CA PRO A 316 -21.68 -5.93 0.08
C PRO A 316 -21.52 -6.08 1.59
N MET A 317 -22.07 -5.10 2.32
CA MET A 317 -22.13 -5.13 3.78
C MET A 317 -22.94 -6.34 4.24
N GLN A 318 -22.47 -7.01 5.30
CA GLN A 318 -23.07 -8.23 5.82
C GLN A 318 -24.02 -7.90 6.98
N TRP A 319 -25.30 -7.66 6.69
CA TRP A 319 -26.29 -7.23 7.69
C TRP A 319 -26.80 -8.37 8.56
N ASP A 320 -27.17 -9.48 7.94
CA ASP A 320 -27.65 -10.68 8.63
C ASP A 320 -27.26 -11.95 7.88
N ASP A 321 -27.79 -13.11 8.30
CA ASP A 321 -27.54 -14.40 7.68
C ASP A 321 -28.59 -14.79 6.62
N SER A 322 -29.48 -13.88 6.21
CA SER A 322 -30.46 -14.12 5.16
C SER A 322 -29.82 -14.10 3.76
N ALA A 323 -30.61 -14.28 2.71
CA ALA A 323 -30.08 -14.25 1.34
C ALA A 323 -29.31 -12.94 1.07
N GLN A 324 -28.14 -13.06 0.42
CA GLN A 324 -27.25 -11.93 0.15
C GLN A 324 -26.88 -11.11 1.41
N ALA A 325 -26.83 -11.75 2.58
CA ALA A 325 -26.56 -11.13 3.86
C ALA A 325 -27.51 -9.97 4.24
N GLY A 326 -28.75 -9.99 3.74
CA GLY A 326 -29.71 -8.91 3.97
C GLY A 326 -29.38 -7.61 3.22
N PHE A 327 -28.41 -7.63 2.31
CA PHE A 327 -28.03 -6.45 1.52
C PHE A 327 -29.08 -6.09 0.45
N THR A 328 -29.70 -7.09 -0.16
CA THR A 328 -30.68 -6.91 -1.24
C THR A 328 -31.53 -8.16 -1.41
N ASP A 329 -32.79 -7.97 -1.83
CA ASP A 329 -33.68 -9.05 -2.27
C ASP A 329 -33.36 -9.51 -3.71
N GLY A 330 -32.52 -8.77 -4.44
CA GLY A 330 -32.13 -9.03 -5.83
C GLY A 330 -30.74 -9.67 -5.97
N ALA A 331 -30.14 -9.49 -7.15
CA ALA A 331 -28.75 -9.87 -7.39
C ALA A 331 -27.81 -8.70 -7.00
N PRO A 332 -26.83 -8.91 -6.11
CA PRO A 332 -25.85 -7.88 -5.80
C PRO A 332 -24.92 -7.68 -7.00
N TRP A 333 -24.44 -6.43 -7.17
CA TRP A 333 -23.58 -6.05 -8.30
C TRP A 333 -22.21 -6.77 -8.30
N ILE A 334 -21.75 -7.18 -7.11
CA ILE A 334 -20.63 -8.09 -6.86
C ILE A 334 -21.05 -9.11 -5.80
N LYS A 335 -20.49 -10.32 -5.84
CA LYS A 335 -20.85 -11.39 -4.90
C LYS A 335 -20.61 -10.97 -3.44
N VAL A 336 -21.51 -11.39 -2.56
CA VAL A 336 -21.34 -11.30 -1.10
C VAL A 336 -20.28 -12.30 -0.66
N ASN A 337 -19.46 -11.95 0.34
CA ASN A 337 -18.50 -12.88 0.91
C ASN A 337 -19.23 -14.05 1.59
N PRO A 338 -18.97 -15.33 1.23
CA PRO A 338 -19.69 -16.48 1.78
C PRO A 338 -19.69 -16.57 3.32
N ASN A 339 -18.71 -15.96 3.98
CA ASN A 339 -18.62 -15.92 5.44
C ASN A 339 -19.69 -15.05 6.13
N TYR A 340 -20.61 -14.43 5.38
CA TYR A 340 -21.71 -13.65 5.95
C TYR A 340 -22.61 -14.43 6.90
N LYS A 341 -22.64 -15.76 6.79
CA LYS A 341 -23.33 -16.64 7.73
C LYS A 341 -22.72 -16.63 9.14
N GLU A 342 -21.45 -16.27 9.26
CA GLU A 342 -20.68 -16.24 10.51
C GLU A 342 -20.25 -14.82 10.92
N ILE A 343 -20.25 -13.89 9.97
CA ILE A 343 -19.86 -12.50 10.17
C ILE A 343 -20.99 -11.63 9.65
N ASN A 344 -21.85 -11.12 10.53
CA ASN A 344 -22.86 -10.16 10.14
C ASN A 344 -23.28 -9.26 11.31
N ALA A 345 -23.91 -8.14 10.99
CA ALA A 345 -24.33 -7.16 12.00
C ALA A 345 -25.32 -7.75 13.01
N ALA A 346 -26.29 -8.57 12.59
CA ALA A 346 -27.25 -9.21 13.48
C ALA A 346 -26.56 -10.07 14.56
N GLN A 347 -25.58 -10.90 14.17
CA GLN A 347 -24.78 -11.68 15.10
C GLN A 347 -23.91 -10.82 16.01
N GLN A 348 -23.26 -9.78 15.47
CA GLN A 348 -22.44 -8.87 16.29
C GLN A 348 -23.28 -8.07 17.29
N LEU A 349 -24.55 -7.76 16.98
CA LEU A 349 -25.47 -7.09 17.89
C LEU A 349 -26.09 -8.06 18.92
N ALA A 350 -26.15 -9.35 18.62
CA ALA A 350 -26.64 -10.37 19.56
C ALA A 350 -25.60 -10.75 20.63
N ASP A 351 -24.30 -10.59 20.36
CA ASP A 351 -23.22 -10.90 21.30
C ASP A 351 -22.64 -9.63 21.97
N PRO A 352 -22.81 -9.42 23.29
CA PRO A 352 -22.23 -8.27 24.01
C PRO A 352 -20.69 -8.19 24.00
N ASN A 353 -20.00 -9.28 23.66
CA ASN A 353 -18.55 -9.34 23.57
C ASN A 353 -18.02 -9.11 22.15
N SER A 354 -18.89 -8.85 21.19
CA SER A 354 -18.56 -8.72 19.78
C SER A 354 -17.56 -7.62 19.44
N ILE A 355 -17.03 -7.65 18.21
CA ILE A 355 -16.16 -6.60 17.67
C ILE A 355 -16.93 -5.28 17.64
N PHE A 356 -18.22 -5.30 17.28
CA PHE A 356 -19.06 -4.12 17.21
C PHE A 356 -19.14 -3.39 18.57
N TYR A 357 -19.46 -4.12 19.65
CA TYR A 357 -19.51 -3.51 20.98
C TYR A 357 -18.13 -3.13 21.50
N TYR A 358 -17.07 -3.78 21.04
CA TYR A 358 -15.70 -3.35 21.33
C TYR A 358 -15.36 -2.00 20.67
N TYR A 359 -15.67 -1.81 19.38
CA TYR A 359 -15.57 -0.50 18.72
C TYR A 359 -16.41 0.56 19.45
N GLN A 360 -17.64 0.24 19.82
CA GLN A 360 -18.50 1.17 20.57
C GLN A 360 -17.86 1.59 21.91
N LYS A 361 -17.25 0.66 22.64
CA LYS A 361 -16.51 0.96 23.88
C LYS A 361 -15.32 1.89 23.63
N LEU A 362 -14.50 1.62 22.59
CA LEU A 362 -13.36 2.47 22.23
C LEU A 362 -13.79 3.88 21.81
N ILE A 363 -14.85 4.00 21.01
CA ILE A 363 -15.42 5.28 20.58
C ILE A 363 -15.94 6.07 21.79
N ARG A 364 -16.63 5.40 22.72
CA ARG A 364 -17.10 6.02 23.96
C ARG A 364 -15.93 6.52 24.80
N LEU A 365 -14.90 5.68 25.03
CA LEU A 365 -13.70 6.06 25.76
C LEU A 365 -13.03 7.30 25.15
N ARG A 366 -12.87 7.32 23.82
CA ARG A 366 -12.29 8.46 23.11
C ARG A 366 -13.12 9.74 23.26
N LYS A 367 -14.45 9.65 23.29
CA LYS A 367 -15.34 10.81 23.53
C LYS A 367 -15.31 11.32 24.97
N GLU A 368 -15.06 10.44 25.93
CA GLU A 368 -15.07 10.77 27.36
C GLU A 368 -13.70 11.18 27.91
N LYS A 369 -12.62 10.87 27.19
CA LYS A 369 -11.23 11.03 27.65
C LYS A 369 -10.43 11.88 26.67
N ASP A 370 -10.31 13.16 26.98
CA ASP A 370 -9.51 14.13 26.21
C ASP A 370 -8.06 13.67 26.00
N ILE A 371 -7.47 12.95 26.96
CA ILE A 371 -6.10 12.42 26.84
C ILE A 371 -5.93 11.47 25.65
N ILE A 372 -6.98 10.75 25.23
CA ILE A 372 -6.93 9.84 24.07
C ILE A 372 -6.91 10.65 22.76
N VAL A 373 -7.56 11.82 22.75
CA VAL A 373 -7.70 12.67 21.56
C VAL A 373 -6.51 13.62 21.43
N TYR A 374 -6.14 14.28 22.52
CA TYR A 374 -5.20 15.41 22.56
C TYR A 374 -3.91 15.12 23.31
N GLY A 375 -3.80 13.98 24.00
CA GLY A 375 -2.60 13.61 24.75
C GLY A 375 -1.38 13.49 23.85
N GLY A 376 -0.21 13.72 24.44
CA GLY A 376 1.06 13.42 23.79
C GLY A 376 1.26 11.90 23.65
N PHE A 377 1.87 11.50 22.55
CA PHE A 377 2.23 10.12 22.27
C PHE A 377 3.72 9.89 22.57
N GLU A 378 4.02 8.85 23.34
CA GLU A 378 5.39 8.40 23.61
C GLU A 378 5.46 6.87 23.46
N PRO A 379 6.26 6.33 22.54
CA PRO A 379 6.38 4.87 22.37
C PRO A 379 7.40 4.28 23.37
N LEU A 380 6.97 3.51 24.39
CA LEU A 380 7.93 2.96 25.37
C LEU A 380 8.75 1.76 24.85
N TYR A 381 8.23 1.00 23.88
CA TYR A 381 8.91 -0.18 23.31
C TYR A 381 9.20 0.00 21.83
N ARG A 382 9.82 1.11 21.41
CA ARG A 382 10.05 1.43 19.99
C ARG A 382 10.64 0.25 19.20
N ASP A 383 11.68 -0.38 19.72
CA ASP A 383 12.47 -1.37 19.01
C ASP A 383 11.96 -2.81 19.20
N ASN A 384 10.87 -3.02 19.94
CA ASN A 384 10.30 -4.36 20.15
C ASN A 384 9.39 -4.76 18.99
N GLU A 385 9.77 -5.73 18.17
CA GLU A 385 9.02 -6.10 16.97
C GLU A 385 7.70 -6.84 17.25
N GLN A 386 7.52 -7.39 18.45
CA GLN A 386 6.35 -8.19 18.82
C GLN A 386 5.28 -7.39 19.57
N ILE A 387 5.61 -6.20 20.06
CA ILE A 387 4.72 -5.36 20.87
C ILE A 387 4.53 -4.00 20.21
N LEU A 388 3.31 -3.73 19.77
CA LEU A 388 2.87 -2.37 19.44
C LEU A 388 2.40 -1.72 20.75
N HIS A 389 3.11 -0.68 21.18
CA HIS A 389 2.88 -0.04 22.48
C HIS A 389 1.47 0.58 22.62
N THR A 390 0.94 0.55 23.86
CA THR A 390 0.15 1.63 24.48
C THR A 390 0.65 1.84 25.89
#